data_AF-A0A7S1AHZ6-F1
#
_entry.id   AF-A0A7S1AHZ6-F1
#
_cell.length_a   1.000
_cell.length_b   1.000
_cell.length_c   1.000
_cell.angle_alpha   90.00
_cell.angle_beta   90.00
_cell.angle_gamma   90.00
#
_symmetry.space_group_name_H-M   'P 1'
#
loop_
_entity.id
_entity.type
_entity.pdbx_description
1 polymer ?
#
loop_
_entity_poly.entity_id
_entity_poly.type
_entity_poly.pdbx_seq_one_letter_code
_entity_poly.pdbx_strand_id
1 'polypeptide(L)'
;VIVLLTGIFVYLMTILPFFQDQGSRWYVADPQLTAIFSAFTAIPVALSFMVVFDQAADTLLYVFDWNSSKDPETVANHCPPALSALVQTHQAPKAQDEG
;
A
#
# COMPACT_ATOMS: atom_id res chain seq x y z
N VAL A 1 -1.49 9.29 -1.08
CA VAL A 1 -2.93 9.64 -1.01
C VAL A 1 -3.52 9.34 0.37
N ILE A 2 -3.45 8.10 0.86
CA ILE A 2 -4.04 7.71 2.16
C ILE A 2 -3.52 8.58 3.32
N VAL A 3 -2.21 8.78 3.43
CA VAL A 3 -1.60 9.62 4.48
C VAL A 3 -2.12 11.07 4.44
N LEU A 4 -2.30 11.65 3.26
CA LEU A 4 -2.80 13.01 3.10
C LEU A 4 -4.27 13.13 3.53
N LEU A 5 -5.11 12.16 3.15
CA LEU A 5 -6.52 12.13 3.56
C LEU A 5 -6.67 11.97 5.07
N THR A 6 -5.88 11.06 5.67
CA THR A 6 -5.87 10.87 7.12
C THR A 6 -5.37 12.11 7.84
N GLY A 7 -4.32 12.77 7.33
CA GLY A 7 -3.80 14.01 7.89
C GLY A 7 -4.80 15.16 7.85
N ILE A 8 -5.50 15.35 6.73
CA ILE A 8 -6.56 16.36 6.59
C ILE A 8 -7.71 16.07 7.56
N PHE A 9 -8.12 14.81 7.69
CA PHE A 9 -9.19 14.42 8.61
C PHE A 9 -8.82 14.70 10.08
N VAL A 10 -7.62 14.31 10.49
CA VAL A 10 -7.12 14.58 11.85
C VAL A 10 -7.01 16.08 12.11
N TYR A 11 -6.55 16.86 11.13
CA TYR A 11 -6.52 18.32 11.24
C TYR A 11 -7.91 18.92 11.42
N LEU A 12 -8.92 18.45 10.69
CA LEU A 12 -10.31 18.92 10.86
C LEU A 12 -10.84 18.62 12.27
N MET A 13 -10.50 17.46 12.83
CA MET A 13 -10.89 17.10 14.20
C MET A 13 -10.30 18.05 15.26
N THR A 14 -9.12 18.63 15.02
CA THR A 14 -8.49 19.54 15.98
C THR A 14 -9.00 20.97 15.90
N ILE A 15 -9.60 21.39 14.77
CA ILE A 15 -10.08 22.77 14.57
C ILE A 15 -11.60 22.92 14.66
N LEU A 16 -12.37 21.83 14.54
CA LEU A 16 -13.83 21.91 14.58
C LEU A 16 -14.33 22.16 16.01
N PRO A 17 -15.18 23.18 16.24
CA PRO A 17 -15.66 23.55 17.57
C PRO A 17 -16.49 22.45 18.24
N PHE A 18 -17.04 21.54 17.44
CA PHE A 18 -17.77 20.36 17.90
C PHE A 18 -16.94 19.43 18.80
N PHE A 19 -15.61 19.40 18.63
CA PHE A 19 -14.69 18.59 19.44
C PHE A 19 -14.02 19.38 20.57
N GLN A 20 -14.15 20.71 20.55
CA GLN A 20 -13.54 21.62 21.53
C GLN A 20 -14.53 22.13 22.58
N ASP A 21 -15.83 22.11 22.29
CA ASP A 21 -16.86 22.56 23.23
C ASP A 21 -17.07 21.53 24.34
N GLN A 22 -16.89 21.93 25.60
CA GLN A 22 -17.10 21.09 26.79
C GLN A 22 -18.56 20.65 26.94
N GLY A 23 -19.51 21.38 26.34
CA GLY A 23 -20.93 20.99 26.29
C GLY A 23 -21.25 19.96 25.21
N SER A 24 -20.32 19.68 24.29
CA SER A 24 -20.51 18.69 23.23
C SER A 24 -20.37 17.28 23.78
N ARG A 25 -21.24 16.37 23.31
CA ARG A 25 -21.14 14.93 23.57
C ARG A 25 -19.80 14.34 23.11
N TRP A 26 -19.14 15.00 22.17
CA TRP A 26 -17.90 14.55 21.53
C TRP A 26 -16.70 15.41 21.94
N TYR A 27 -16.79 16.09 23.08
CA TYR A 27 -15.69 16.86 23.63
C TYR A 27 -14.44 16.01 23.81
N VAL A 28 -13.32 16.51 23.31
CA VAL A 28 -11.99 15.93 23.52
C VAL A 28 -11.17 16.95 24.31
N ALA A 29 -10.68 16.55 25.48
CA ALA A 29 -9.94 17.44 26.38
C ALA A 29 -8.63 17.95 25.76
N ASP A 30 -7.90 17.08 25.06
CA ASP A 30 -6.72 17.44 24.28
C ASP A 30 -6.77 16.75 22.90
N PRO A 31 -7.30 17.45 21.87
CA PRO A 31 -7.36 16.93 20.51
C PRO A 31 -5.97 16.66 19.91
N GLN A 32 -4.95 17.41 20.31
CA GLN A 32 -3.58 17.28 19.76
C GLN A 32 -2.92 16.00 20.28
N LEU A 33 -3.04 15.74 21.58
CA LEU A 33 -2.51 14.51 22.18
C LEU A 33 -3.23 13.29 21.59
N THR A 34 -4.56 13.33 21.45
CA THR A 34 -5.34 12.26 20.84
C THR A 34 -4.90 12.00 19.38
N ALA A 35 -4.65 13.07 18.61
CA ALA A 35 -4.12 12.96 17.25
C ALA A 35 -2.76 12.24 17.21
N ILE A 36 -1.84 12.60 18.11
CA ILE A 36 -0.52 11.96 18.20
C ILE A 36 -0.64 10.46 18.49
N PHE A 37 -1.44 10.08 19.50
CA PHE A 37 -1.65 8.67 19.83
C PHE A 37 -2.27 7.89 18.67
N SER A 38 -3.27 8.47 18.00
CA SER A 38 -3.89 7.83 16.83
C SER A 38 -2.87 7.58 15.70
N ALA A 39 -1.97 8.54 15.46
CA ALA A 39 -0.92 8.40 14.45
C ALA A 39 0.03 7.24 14.79
N PHE A 40 0.46 7.14 16.05
CA PHE A 40 1.32 6.03 16.50
C PHE A 40 0.65 4.66 16.38
N THR A 41 -0.67 4.57 16.55
CA THR A 41 -1.41 3.31 16.36
C THR A 41 -1.66 2.98 14.88
N ALA A 42 -1.85 4.00 14.03
CA ALA A 42 -2.14 3.81 12.62
C ALA A 42 -0.90 3.36 11.81
N ILE A 43 0.30 3.82 12.20
CA ILE A 43 1.56 3.45 11.54
C ILE A 43 1.78 1.94 11.49
N PRO A 44 1.81 1.19 12.61
CA PRO A 44 2.07 -0.25 12.58
C PRO A 44 1.01 -1.00 11.79
N VAL A 45 -0.27 -0.59 11.89
CA VAL A 45 -1.36 -1.19 11.11
C VAL A 45 -1.11 -1.01 9.61
N ALA A 46 -0.80 0.21 9.17
CA ALA A 46 -0.52 0.49 7.76
C ALA A 46 0.71 -0.27 7.26
N LEU A 47 1.78 -0.34 8.07
CA LEU A 47 2.99 -1.10 7.72
C LEU A 47 2.69 -2.59 7.58
N SER A 48 1.93 -3.19 8.52
CA SER A 48 1.55 -4.59 8.43
C SER A 48 0.75 -4.90 7.17
N PHE A 49 -0.21 -4.03 6.79
CA PHE A 49 -0.95 -4.20 5.55
C PHE A 49 -0.06 -4.09 4.32
N MET A 50 0.90 -3.15 4.30
CA MET A 50 1.83 -2.99 3.17
C MET A 50 2.75 -4.20 3.02
N VAL A 51 3.24 -4.79 4.12
CA VAL A 51 4.05 -6.02 4.08
C VAL A 51 3.28 -7.18 3.46
N VAL A 52 2.01 -7.36 3.86
CA VAL A 52 1.16 -8.42 3.28
C VAL A 52 0.90 -8.15 1.79
N PHE A 53 0.69 -6.88 1.43
CA PHE A 53 0.49 -6.50 0.03
C PHE A 53 1.71 -6.79 -0.84
N ASP A 54 2.91 -6.53 -0.31
CA ASP A 54 4.19 -6.79 -0.98
C ASP A 54 4.39 -8.29 -1.19
N GLN A 55 4.16 -9.10 -0.15
CA GLN A 55 4.22 -10.56 -0.25
C GLN A 55 3.22 -11.14 -1.26
N ALA A 56 2.00 -10.59 -1.30
CA ALA A 56 0.99 -11.00 -2.26
C ALA A 56 1.41 -10.64 -3.70
N ALA A 57 1.99 -9.46 -3.91
CA ALA A 57 2.52 -9.02 -5.20
C ALA A 57 3.67 -9.93 -5.67
N ASP A 58 4.63 -10.23 -4.79
CA ASP A 58 5.73 -11.15 -5.07
C ASP A 58 5.24 -12.55 -5.43
N THR A 59 4.23 -13.05 -4.71
CA THR A 59 3.62 -14.36 -5.01
C THR A 59 2.97 -14.35 -6.39
N LEU A 60 2.24 -13.29 -6.74
CA LEU A 60 1.65 -13.15 -8.07
C LEU A 60 2.71 -13.10 -9.18
N LEU A 61 3.79 -12.36 -8.96
CA LEU A 61 4.92 -12.30 -9.89
C LEU A 61 5.63 -13.65 -10.02
N TYR A 62 5.81 -14.38 -8.92
CA TYR A 62 6.39 -15.73 -8.93
C TYR A 62 5.53 -16.72 -9.71
N VAL A 63 4.21 -16.74 -9.44
CA VAL A 63 3.26 -17.60 -10.18
C VAL A 63 3.23 -17.22 -11.66
N PHE A 64 3.35 -15.94 -11.97
CA PHE A 64 3.45 -15.45 -13.34
C PHE A 64 4.70 -15.96 -14.06
N ASP A 65 5.89 -15.82 -13.46
CA ASP A 65 7.15 -16.28 -14.05
C ASP A 65 7.16 -17.81 -14.24
N TRP A 66 6.63 -18.53 -13.24
CA TRP A 66 6.44 -19.98 -13.33
C TRP A 66 5.49 -20.38 -14.46
N ASN A 67 4.35 -19.70 -14.61
CA ASN A 67 3.38 -20.00 -15.67
C ASN A 67 3.95 -19.65 -17.05
N SER A 68 4.68 -18.54 -17.18
CA SER A 68 5.34 -18.14 -18.42
C SER A 68 6.38 -19.15 -18.89
N SER A 69 7.01 -19.88 -17.96
CA SER A 69 7.98 -20.93 -18.28
C SER A 69 7.33 -22.25 -18.69
N LYS A 70 6.07 -22.51 -18.32
CA LYS A 70 5.38 -23.78 -18.59
C LYS A 70 4.35 -23.72 -19.72
N ASP A 71 3.61 -22.62 -19.82
CA ASP A 71 2.55 -22.45 -20.81
C ASP A 71 2.52 -20.98 -21.27
N PRO A 72 3.40 -20.60 -22.21
CA PRO A 72 3.52 -19.22 -22.67
C PRO A 72 2.30 -18.72 -23.45
N GLU A 73 1.47 -19.61 -24.02
CA GLU A 73 0.28 -19.22 -24.78
C GLU A 73 -0.84 -18.69 -23.88
N THR A 74 -1.00 -19.26 -22.68
CA THR A 74 -1.99 -18.76 -21.70
C THR A 74 -1.59 -17.41 -21.11
N VAL A 75 -0.29 -17.16 -20.94
CA VAL A 75 0.23 -15.90 -20.40
C VAL A 75 -0.01 -14.73 -21.34
N ALA A 76 0.14 -14.92 -22.65
CA ALA A 76 -0.08 -13.87 -23.64
C ALA A 76 -1.54 -13.35 -23.65
N ASN A 77 -2.50 -14.17 -23.28
CA ASN A 77 -3.93 -13.83 -23.27
C ASN A 77 -4.40 -13.16 -21.97
N HIS A 78 -3.68 -13.33 -20.86
CA HIS A 78 -4.09 -12.85 -19.53
C HIS A 78 -3.13 -11.82 -18.94
N CYS A 79 -1.94 -11.64 -19.51
CA CYS A 79 -0.97 -10.65 -19.04
C CYS A 79 -1.27 -9.26 -19.61
N PRO A 80 -1.47 -8.23 -18.78
CA PRO A 80 -1.54 -6.87 -19.27
C PRO A 80 -0.15 -6.42 -19.79
N PRO A 81 -0.07 -5.62 -20.87
CA PRO A 81 1.19 -5.27 -21.54
C PRO A 81 2.24 -4.62 -20.64
N ALA A 82 1.83 -3.93 -19.58
CA ALA A 82 2.72 -3.31 -18.63
C ALA A 82 3.54 -4.33 -17.81
N LEU A 83 2.95 -5.49 -17.49
CA LEU A 83 3.62 -6.55 -16.73
C LEU A 83 4.59 -7.35 -17.62
N SER A 84 4.24 -7.61 -18.88
CA SER A 84 5.15 -8.32 -19.80
C SER A 84 6.43 -7.56 -20.07
N ALA A 85 6.35 -6.23 -20.25
CA ALA A 85 7.53 -5.38 -20.42
C ALA A 85 8.44 -5.40 -19.18
N LEU A 86 7.85 -5.45 -17.99
CA LEU A 86 8.57 -5.47 -16.72
C LEU A 86 9.35 -6.79 -16.52
N VAL A 87 8.72 -7.92 -16.85
CA VAL A 87 9.38 -9.24 -16.78
C VAL A 87 10.50 -9.38 -17.80
N GLN A 88 10.27 -8.97 -19.06
CA GLN A 88 11.32 -9.01 -20.10
C GLN A 88 12.54 -8.16 -19.71
N THR A 89 12.32 -7.01 -19.09
CA THR A 89 13.41 -6.13 -18.61
C THR A 89 14.21 -6.78 -17.47
N HIS A 90 13.57 -7.56 -16.59
CA HIS A 90 14.23 -8.21 -15.45
C HIS A 90 14.90 -9.55 -15.82
N GLN A 91 14.45 -10.23 -16.88
CA GLN A 91 15.08 -11.44 -17.40
C GLN A 91 16.29 -11.14 -18.31
N ALA A 92 16.35 -9.95 -18.92
CA ALA A 92 17.44 -9.52 -19.81
C ALA A 92 18.89 -9.60 -19.27
N PRO A 93 19.19 -9.52 -17.96
CA PRO A 93 20.57 -9.62 -17.48
C PRO A 93 21.11 -11.06 -17.39
N LYS A 94 20.26 -12.10 -17.40
CA LYS A 94 20.71 -13.49 -17.20
C LYS A 94 21.12 -14.22 -18.48
N ALA A 95 20.89 -13.63 -19.66
CA ALA A 95 21.16 -14.28 -20.94
C ALA A 95 22.53 -13.94 -21.56
N GLN A 96 23.37 -13.12 -20.92
CA GLN A 96 24.65 -12.67 -21.47
C GLN A 96 25.91 -13.22 -20.77
N ASP A 97 25.77 -14.08 -19.75
CA ASP A 97 26.91 -14.67 -19.00
C ASP A 97 27.18 -16.16 -19.29
N GLU A 98 26.53 -16.75 -20.31
CA GLU A 98 26.81 -18.13 -20.77
C GLU A 98 27.31 -18.17 -22.22
N GLY A 99 28.47 -17.55 -22.48
CA GLY A 99 29.19 -17.62 -23.76
C GLY A 99 30.69 -17.50 -23.61
#